data_AF-A0A0G1YLW9-F1
#
_entry.id   AF-A0A0G1YLW9-F1
#
_cell.length_a   1.000
_cell.length_b   1.000
_cell.length_c   1.000
_cell.angle_alpha   90.00
_cell.angle_beta   90.00
_cell.angle_gamma   90.00
#
_symmetry.space_group_name_H-M   'P 1'
#
loop_
_entity.id
_entity.type
_entity.pdbx_description
1 polymer ?
#
loop_
_entity_poly.entity_id
_entity_poly.type
_entity_poly.pdbx_seq_one_letter_code
_entity_poly.pdbx_strand_id
1 'polypeptide(L)'
;MAEGIVEGYEDGTFRPDDPVNRAEALKILLKATELEALEEPFEQREFSDVPGGAWFAPYVKRLVEYAIVEGYEDGTFRPEQQITRTEASKILLLTMISNPHVNGYVIPFEETEE
;
A
#
# COMPACT_ATOMS: atom_id res chain seq x y z
N MET A 1 6.67 -0.89 -22.78
CA MET A 1 6.09 -2.16 -22.32
C MET A 1 5.18 -1.81 -21.16
N ALA A 2 3.99 -2.40 -21.03
CA ALA A 2 3.16 -2.15 -19.85
C ALA A 2 3.89 -2.76 -18.65
N GLU A 3 4.27 -1.96 -17.65
CA GLU A 3 5.08 -2.37 -16.49
C GLU A 3 4.35 -3.31 -15.51
N GLY A 4 3.22 -3.91 -15.88
CA GLY A 4 2.48 -4.86 -15.03
C GLY A 4 1.93 -4.24 -13.73
N ILE A 5 1.81 -2.91 -13.68
CA ILE A 5 1.31 -2.17 -12.50
C ILE A 5 -0.19 -2.45 -12.29
N VAL A 6 -0.96 -2.43 -13.38
CA VAL A 6 -2.41 -2.71 -13.36
C VAL A 6 -2.70 -3.85 -14.34
N GLU A 7 -3.36 -4.89 -13.83
CA GLU A 7 -3.64 -6.14 -14.57
C GLU A 7 -5.12 -6.32 -14.91
N GLY A 8 -6.00 -5.46 -14.39
CA GLY A 8 -7.46 -5.64 -14.48
C GLY A 8 -7.98 -6.69 -13.50
N TYR A 9 -9.22 -7.12 -13.71
CA TYR A 9 -9.90 -8.09 -12.86
C TYR A 9 -9.82 -9.52 -13.45
N GLU A 10 -10.14 -10.53 -12.64
CA GLU A 10 -10.13 -11.95 -13.05
C GLU A 10 -11.06 -12.26 -14.23
N ASP A 11 -12.09 -11.43 -14.44
CA ASP A 11 -13.02 -11.53 -15.57
C ASP A 11 -12.44 -10.97 -16.89
N GLY A 12 -11.19 -10.50 -16.88
CA GLY A 12 -10.49 -9.93 -18.02
C GLY A 12 -10.89 -8.49 -18.33
N THR A 13 -11.69 -7.84 -17.47
CA THR A 13 -12.09 -6.45 -17.67
C THR A 13 -11.11 -5.48 -17.03
N PHE A 14 -10.99 -4.30 -17.64
CA PHE A 14 -10.38 -3.12 -17.03
C PHE A 14 -11.48 -2.07 -16.87
N ARG A 15 -11.71 -1.61 -15.64
CA ARG A 15 -12.84 -0.76 -15.27
C ARG A 15 -12.33 0.63 -14.85
N PRO A 16 -11.94 1.50 -15.81
CA PRO A 16 -11.27 2.77 -15.52
C PRO A 16 -12.18 3.80 -14.84
N ASP A 17 -13.50 3.68 -15.01
CA ASP A 17 -14.49 4.58 -14.43
C ASP A 17 -14.97 4.14 -13.04
N ASP A 18 -14.63 2.91 -12.62
CA ASP A 18 -14.99 2.40 -11.31
C ASP A 18 -14.09 3.03 -10.23
N PRO A 19 -14.65 3.40 -9.07
CA PRO A 19 -13.84 3.86 -7.95
C PRO A 19 -12.94 2.73 -7.45
N VAL A 20 -11.71 3.10 -7.08
CA VAL A 20 -10.70 2.18 -6.57
C VAL A 20 -10.83 2.05 -5.04
N ASN A 21 -10.78 0.83 -4.51
CA ASN A 21 -10.75 0.62 -3.07
C ASN A 21 -9.35 0.82 -2.48
N ARG A 22 -9.23 0.89 -1.14
CA ARG A 22 -7.95 1.10 -0.46
C ARG A 22 -6.93 0.02 -0.82
N ALA A 23 -7.32 -1.26 -0.84
CA ALA A 23 -6.42 -2.38 -1.15
C ALA A 23 -5.84 -2.30 -2.58
N GLU A 24 -6.68 -2.03 -3.57
CA GLU A 24 -6.29 -1.84 -4.97
C GLU A 24 -5.36 -0.63 -5.12
N ALA A 25 -5.68 0.47 -4.46
CA ALA A 25 -4.83 1.66 -4.48
C ALA A 25 -3.44 1.36 -3.90
N LEU A 26 -3.35 0.61 -2.79
CA LEU A 26 -2.04 0.22 -2.24
C LEU A 26 -1.23 -0.61 -3.23
N LYS A 27 -1.84 -1.62 -3.87
CA LYS A 27 -1.19 -2.45 -4.91
C LYS A 27 -0.63 -1.57 -6.02
N ILE A 28 -1.45 -0.67 -6.55
CA ILE A 28 -1.08 0.20 -7.68
C ILE A 28 0.06 1.12 -7.29
N LEU A 29 -0.04 1.82 -6.16
CA LEU A 29 0.94 2.83 -5.73
C LEU A 29 2.28 2.21 -5.37
N LEU A 30 2.27 1.05 -4.71
CA LEU A 30 3.47 0.32 -4.33
C LEU A 30 4.19 -0.21 -5.58
N LYS A 31 3.47 -0.83 -6.52
CA LYS A 31 4.04 -1.24 -7.82
C LYS A 31 4.55 -0.05 -8.65
N ALA A 32 3.79 1.04 -8.71
CA ALA A 32 4.14 2.22 -9.51
C ALA A 32 5.38 2.98 -8.98
N THR A 33 5.70 2.81 -7.70
CA THR A 33 6.89 3.39 -7.09
C THR A 33 8.04 2.41 -7.02
N GLU A 34 7.92 1.20 -7.60
CA GLU A 34 8.92 0.13 -7.54
C GLU A 34 9.35 -0.22 -6.11
N LEU A 35 8.44 -0.04 -5.14
CA LEU A 35 8.67 -0.51 -3.78
C LEU A 35 8.30 -2.00 -3.74
N GLU A 36 9.21 -2.85 -3.27
CA GLU A 36 8.96 -4.29 -3.25
C GLU A 36 7.84 -4.64 -2.25
N ALA A 37 6.95 -5.58 -2.56
CA ALA A 37 6.03 -6.11 -1.54
C ALA A 37 6.81 -6.96 -0.53
N LEU A 38 6.24 -7.22 0.65
CA LEU A 38 6.81 -8.20 1.58
C LEU A 38 6.16 -9.56 1.32
N GLU A 39 6.95 -10.54 0.90
CA GLU A 39 6.46 -11.91 0.67
C GLU A 39 6.26 -12.69 1.98
N GLU A 40 6.78 -12.18 3.08
CA GLU A 40 6.63 -12.77 4.40
C GLU A 40 5.16 -12.69 4.87
N PRO A 41 4.59 -13.78 5.42
CA PRO A 41 3.19 -13.81 5.84
C PRO A 41 2.86 -12.63 6.76
N PHE A 42 1.71 -12.00 6.51
CA PHE A 42 1.18 -10.96 7.38
C PHE A 42 0.70 -11.62 8.66
N GLU A 43 1.29 -11.24 9.79
CA GLU A 43 0.81 -11.68 11.10
C GLU A 43 -0.59 -11.08 11.31
N GLN A 44 -1.63 -11.92 11.33
CA GLN A 44 -3.05 -11.53 11.46
C GLN A 44 -3.37 -10.63 12.68
N ARG A 45 -2.41 -10.36 13.56
CA ARG A 45 -2.63 -9.64 14.81
C ARG A 45 -2.77 -8.12 14.65
N GLU A 46 -2.44 -7.54 13.50
CA GLU A 46 -2.49 -6.09 13.31
C GLU A 46 -3.89 -5.56 12.95
N PHE A 47 -4.60 -6.23 12.03
CA PHE A 47 -5.96 -5.82 11.63
C PHE A 47 -6.91 -7.02 11.51
N SER A 48 -8.09 -6.88 12.09
CA SER A 48 -9.13 -7.92 12.13
C SER A 48 -9.73 -8.26 10.76
N ASP A 49 -9.63 -7.35 9.79
CA ASP A 49 -10.16 -7.45 8.42
C ASP A 49 -9.05 -7.61 7.35
N VAL A 50 -7.82 -7.96 7.77
CA VAL A 50 -6.71 -8.29 6.87
C VAL A 50 -6.25 -9.72 7.14
N PRO A 51 -6.91 -10.73 6.54
CA PRO A 51 -6.45 -12.12 6.62
C PRO A 51 -5.06 -12.25 6.01
N GLY A 52 -4.15 -12.99 6.66
CA GLY A 52 -2.77 -13.13 6.18
C GLY A 52 -2.61 -13.76 4.79
N GLY A 53 -3.63 -14.48 4.29
CA GLY A 53 -3.68 -15.03 2.94
C GLY A 53 -4.40 -14.15 1.90
N ALA A 54 -4.83 -12.94 2.27
CA ALA A 54 -5.47 -12.03 1.33
C ALA A 54 -4.45 -11.50 0.31
N TRP A 55 -4.87 -11.36 -0.95
CA TRP A 55 -4.00 -10.89 -2.04
C TRP A 55 -3.39 -9.51 -1.77
N PHE A 56 -4.06 -8.68 -0.95
CA PHE A 56 -3.60 -7.34 -0.60
C PHE A 56 -2.75 -7.27 0.68
N ALA A 57 -2.69 -8.35 1.48
CA ALA A 57 -1.97 -8.37 2.75
C ALA A 57 -0.48 -7.96 2.61
N PRO A 58 0.27 -8.41 1.57
CA PRO A 58 1.66 -7.96 1.35
C PRO A 58 1.81 -6.45 1.20
N TYR A 59 0.84 -5.78 0.58
CA TYR A 59 0.88 -4.34 0.33
C TYR A 59 0.54 -3.54 1.58
N VAL A 60 -0.44 -4.01 2.35
CA VAL A 60 -0.77 -3.43 3.66
C VAL A 60 0.44 -3.53 4.58
N LYS A 61 1.06 -4.71 4.69
CA LYS A 61 2.24 -4.96 5.52
C LYS A 61 3.36 -3.96 5.24
N ARG A 62 3.75 -3.84 3.97
CA ARG A 62 4.85 -2.94 3.57
C ARG A 62 4.53 -1.51 3.94
N LEU A 63 3.35 -1.00 3.63
CA LEU A 63 3.04 0.41 3.86
C LEU A 63 2.79 0.73 5.34
N VAL A 64 2.43 -0.24 6.17
CA VAL A 64 2.37 -0.10 7.63
C VAL A 64 3.77 -0.08 8.24
N GLU A 65 4.68 -0.94 7.78
CA GLU A 65 6.09 -0.97 8.25
C GLU A 65 6.79 0.37 8.00
N TYR A 66 6.47 1.04 6.89
CA TYR A 66 6.98 2.37 6.57
C TYR A 66 6.18 3.51 7.21
N ALA A 67 5.18 3.22 8.04
CA ALA A 67 4.27 4.20 8.64
C ALA A 67 3.57 5.13 7.63
N ILE A 68 3.35 4.63 6.40
CA ILE A 68 2.69 5.38 5.31
C ILE A 68 1.17 5.29 5.45
N VAL A 69 0.68 4.10 5.84
CA VAL A 69 -0.74 3.84 6.10
C VAL A 69 -0.93 3.32 7.51
N GLU A 70 -2.10 3.62 8.06
CA GLU A 70 -2.56 3.17 9.37
C GLU A 70 -3.97 2.60 9.26
N GLY A 71 -4.31 1.74 10.21
CA GLY A 71 -5.69 1.29 10.41
C GLY A 71 -6.50 2.28 11.24
N TYR A 72 -7.69 1.85 11.61
CA TYR A 72 -8.63 2.60 12.42
C TYR A 72 -8.55 2.17 13.89
N GLU A 73 -9.05 3.01 14.80
CA GLU A 73 -9.04 2.75 16.25
C GLU A 73 -9.80 1.47 16.66
N ASP A 74 -10.69 0.98 15.79
CA ASP A 74 -11.45 -0.26 15.96
C ASP A 74 -10.65 -1.53 15.59
N GLY A 75 -9.38 -1.39 15.19
CA GLY A 75 -8.53 -2.51 14.78
C GLY A 75 -8.84 -3.03 13.38
N THR A 76 -9.43 -2.20 12.51
CA THR A 76 -9.67 -2.51 11.09
C THR A 76 -8.75 -1.71 10.18
N PHE A 77 -8.52 -2.18 8.97
CA PHE A 77 -7.82 -1.47 7.90
C PHE A 77 -8.78 -0.92 6.83
N ARG A 78 -9.94 -1.55 6.68
CA ARG A 78 -11.01 -1.29 5.69
C ARG A 78 -10.50 -1.38 4.25
N PRO A 79 -10.02 -2.56 3.81
CA PRO A 79 -9.43 -2.73 2.47
C PRO A 79 -10.42 -2.42 1.34
N GLU A 80 -11.70 -2.74 1.54
CA GLU A 80 -12.79 -2.53 0.56
C GLU A 80 -13.34 -1.09 0.57
N GLN A 81 -12.90 -0.24 1.49
CA GLN A 81 -13.35 1.14 1.52
C GLN A 81 -12.77 1.91 0.33
N GLN A 82 -13.61 2.69 -0.35
CA GLN A 82 -13.16 3.58 -1.43
C GLN A 82 -12.12 4.57 -0.93
N ILE A 83 -11.02 4.68 -1.67
CA ILE A 83 -9.96 5.63 -1.33
C ILE A 83 -10.34 7.04 -1.81
N THR A 84 -10.06 8.05 -1.00
CA THR A 84 -10.18 9.45 -1.43
C THR A 84 -8.96 9.87 -2.24
N ARG A 85 -9.13 10.86 -3.13
CA ARG A 85 -7.99 11.45 -3.86
C ARG A 85 -6.93 12.01 -2.93
N THR A 86 -7.32 12.54 -1.77
CA THR A 86 -6.42 13.07 -0.75
C THR A 86 -5.56 11.98 -0.13
N GLU A 87 -6.15 10.85 0.25
CA GLU A 87 -5.41 9.69 0.77
C GLU A 87 -4.46 9.12 -0.28
N ALA A 88 -4.94 8.93 -1.51
CA ALA A 88 -4.11 8.41 -2.60
C ALA A 88 -2.89 9.32 -2.85
N SER A 89 -3.09 10.64 -2.81
CA SER A 89 -2.00 11.62 -3.00
C SER A 89 -1.00 11.59 -1.84
N LYS A 90 -1.47 11.48 -0.59
CA LYS A 90 -0.61 11.34 0.60
C LYS A 90 0.25 10.07 0.49
N ILE A 91 -0.37 8.94 0.17
CA ILE A 91 0.33 7.64 0.07
C ILE A 91 1.37 7.70 -1.05
N LEU A 92 1.02 8.22 -2.23
CA LEU A 92 1.95 8.36 -3.34
C LEU A 92 3.19 9.17 -2.95
N LEU A 93 2.98 10.34 -2.33
CA LEU A 93 4.06 11.22 -1.90
C LEU A 93 4.99 10.53 -0.89
N LEU A 94 4.41 9.93 0.15
CA LEU A 94 5.20 9.28 1.20
C LEU A 94 5.94 8.04 0.69
N THR A 95 5.32 7.27 -0.21
CA THR A 95 5.95 6.09 -0.82
C THR A 95 7.13 6.49 -1.71
N MET A 96 7.01 7.58 -2.48
CA MET A 96 8.12 8.11 -3.28
C MET A 96 9.30 8.59 -2.43
N ILE A 97 9.02 9.28 -1.32
CA ILE A 97 10.07 9.77 -0.40
C ILE A 97 10.76 8.59 0.31
N SER A 98 10.01 7.55 0.63
CA SER A 98 10.51 6.39 1.38
C SER A 98 11.22 5.35 0.51
N ASN A 99 11.09 5.42 -0.83
CA ASN A 99 11.79 4.51 -1.72
C ASN A 99 13.21 5.02 -2.07
N PRO A 100 14.29 4.32 -1.62
CA PRO A 100 15.66 4.71 -1.93
C PRO A 100 15.98 4.67 -3.43
N HIS A 101 15.28 3.85 -4.22
CA HIS A 101 15.46 3.72 -5.67
C HIS A 101 14.92 4.92 -6.45
N VAL A 102 13.88 5.58 -5.95
CA VAL A 102 13.25 6.71 -6.64
C VAL A 102 13.96 8.03 -6.32
N ASN A 103 14.45 8.21 -5.09
CA ASN A 103 14.84 9.54 -4.64
C ASN A 103 16.35 9.76 -4.40
N GLY A 104 17.19 8.73 -4.31
CA GLY A 104 18.60 8.90 -3.90
C GLY A 104 18.78 9.65 -2.57
N TYR A 105 17.67 9.88 -1.85
CA TYR A 105 17.55 10.68 -0.65
C TYR A 105 17.21 9.71 0.48
N VAL A 106 18.23 9.33 1.23
CA VAL A 106 18.07 8.58 2.47
C VAL A 106 17.44 9.54 3.46
N ILE A 107 16.22 9.26 3.93
CA ILE A 107 15.65 9.97 5.07
C ILE A 107 16.58 9.64 6.25
N PRO A 108 17.33 10.61 6.82
CA PRO A 108 18.06 10.33 8.04
C PRO A 108 17.01 10.00 9.10
N PHE A 109 17.05 8.78 9.63
CA PHE A 109 16.42 8.52 10.92
C PHE A 109 17.12 9.46 11.90
N GLU A 110 16.42 10.49 12.40
CA GLU A 110 16.83 11.09 13.66
C GLU A 110 16.59 10.00 14.71
N GLU A 111 17.66 9.32 15.11
CA GLU A 111 17.68 8.65 16.42
C GLU A 111 17.33 9.73 17.43
N THR A 112 16.10 9.71 17.95
CA THR A 112 15.80 10.41 19.19
C THR A 112 16.63 9.70 20.27
N GLU A 113 17.78 10.30 20.60
CA GLU A 113 18.53 9.94 21.80
C GLU A 113 17.59 10.04 23.01
N GLU A 114 17.59 8.97 23.82
CA GLU A 114 16.87 8.82 25.09
C GLU A 114 17.37 9.80 26.17
#